data_AF-A0A365H3Q8-F1
#
_entry.id   AF-A0A365H3Q8-F1
#
_cell.length_a   1.000
_cell.length_b   1.000
_cell.length_c   1.000
_cell.angle_alpha   90.00
_cell.angle_beta   90.00
_cell.angle_gamma   90.00
#
_symmetry.space_group_name_H-M   'P 1'
#
loop_
_entity.id
_entity.type
_entity.pdbx_description
1 polymer ?
#
loop_
_entity_poly.entity_id
_entity_poly.type
_entity_poly.pdbx_seq_one_letter_code
_entity_poly.pdbx_strand_id
1 'polypeptide(L)'
;MYDYFLGGKDNFAVDREAAEQVLELVPQIPYLARANRAFLRRALRFLISEGIDQYIDLGTGIPTQGNVNEIVLDAIPDAGIMYVDIDPVVCAHARALTGDRVQVHQADLRDPDAVLAAARQTLDLDRPVGLIAVAVMHFVTDDQEAGAIMAAYRAALAPGSFLVLTHGTDESLDRDTKEGSVGVYEKSTSPVHLRSTAEVARLFEGFTLVEPGVVDLAAWRPDAETHQLDGVYGLGGVGRR
;
A
#
# COMPACT_ATOMS: atom_id res chain seq x y z
N MET A 1 -13.26 0.09 -6.07
CA MET A 1 -12.92 -1.17 -6.78
C MET A 1 -12.18 -2.20 -5.91
N TYR A 2 -11.12 -1.83 -5.18
CA TYR A 2 -10.27 -2.79 -4.45
C TYR A 2 -11.03 -3.64 -3.42
N ASP A 3 -11.98 -3.04 -2.69
CA ASP A 3 -12.89 -3.76 -1.77
C ASP A 3 -13.69 -4.86 -2.49
N TYR A 4 -14.23 -4.57 -3.68
CA TYR A 4 -14.96 -5.54 -4.50
C TYR A 4 -14.08 -6.72 -4.92
N PHE A 5 -12.82 -6.47 -5.30
CA PHE A 5 -11.87 -7.55 -5.64
C PHE A 5 -11.55 -8.48 -4.45
N LEU A 6 -11.68 -7.98 -3.22
CA LEU A 6 -11.54 -8.76 -2.00
C LEU A 6 -12.84 -9.51 -1.61
N GLY A 7 -13.93 -9.34 -2.37
CA GLY A 7 -15.24 -9.87 -2.04
C GLY A 7 -15.95 -9.07 -0.94
N GLY A 8 -15.50 -7.84 -0.69
CA GLY A 8 -16.13 -6.90 0.23
C GLY A 8 -17.44 -6.33 -0.32
N LYS A 9 -18.17 -5.64 0.56
CA LYS A 9 -19.49 -5.05 0.28
C LYS A 9 -19.48 -3.53 0.33
N ASP A 10 -18.37 -2.94 0.75
CA ASP A 10 -18.20 -1.51 0.97
C ASP A 10 -17.65 -0.88 -0.32
N ASN A 11 -18.46 -0.98 -1.37
CA ASN A 11 -18.17 -0.48 -2.71
C ASN A 11 -19.44 0.06 -3.38
N PHE A 12 -19.32 1.10 -4.20
CA PHE A 12 -20.44 1.71 -4.91
C PHE A 12 -20.76 0.96 -6.21
N ALA A 13 -21.92 1.24 -6.81
CA ALA A 13 -22.30 0.62 -8.09
C ALA A 13 -21.28 0.90 -9.20
N VAL A 14 -20.79 2.14 -9.28
CA VAL A 14 -19.74 2.54 -10.23
C VAL A 14 -18.42 1.81 -9.99
N ASP A 15 -18.07 1.51 -8.74
CA ASP A 15 -16.89 0.70 -8.44
C ASP A 15 -17.04 -0.73 -8.96
N ARG A 16 -18.24 -1.31 -8.87
CA ARG A 16 -18.49 -2.67 -9.34
C ARG A 16 -18.42 -2.75 -10.86
N GLU A 17 -19.06 -1.81 -11.55
CA GLU A 17 -19.02 -1.73 -13.02
C GLU A 17 -17.59 -1.59 -13.54
N ALA A 18 -16.79 -0.71 -12.93
CA ALA A 18 -15.38 -0.55 -13.29
C ALA A 18 -14.54 -1.80 -12.92
N ALA A 19 -14.79 -2.41 -11.76
CA ALA A 19 -14.13 -3.64 -11.36
C ALA A 19 -14.44 -4.82 -12.29
N GLU A 20 -15.67 -4.96 -12.76
CA GLU A 20 -16.09 -5.99 -13.72
C GLU A 20 -15.36 -5.84 -15.06
N GLN A 21 -15.21 -4.61 -15.58
CA GLN A 21 -14.43 -4.34 -16.79
C GLN A 21 -12.95 -4.72 -16.62
N VAL A 22 -12.37 -4.46 -15.45
CA VAL A 22 -11.00 -4.88 -15.14
C VAL A 22 -10.91 -6.41 -15.04
N LEU A 23 -11.91 -7.08 -14.46
CA LEU A 23 -11.93 -8.55 -14.33
C LEU A 23 -12.03 -9.29 -15.66
N GLU A 24 -12.72 -8.71 -16.66
CA GLU A 24 -12.78 -9.26 -18.01
C GLU A 24 -11.40 -9.33 -18.66
N LEU A 25 -10.51 -8.39 -18.31
CA LEU A 25 -9.17 -8.28 -18.88
C LEU A 25 -8.09 -8.93 -18.04
N VAL A 26 -8.20 -8.82 -16.72
CA VAL A 26 -7.25 -9.37 -15.77
C VAL A 26 -8.01 -10.19 -14.71
N PRO A 27 -8.42 -11.42 -15.05
CA PRO A 27 -9.17 -12.30 -14.14
C PRO A 27 -8.43 -12.61 -12.82
N GLN A 28 -7.11 -12.38 -12.77
CA GLN A 28 -6.25 -12.66 -11.62
C GLN A 28 -6.31 -11.56 -10.55
N ILE A 29 -6.93 -10.40 -10.80
CA ILE A 29 -6.94 -9.25 -9.87
C ILE A 29 -7.46 -9.59 -8.46
N PRO A 30 -8.53 -10.38 -8.26
CA PRO A 30 -8.97 -10.79 -6.92
C PRO A 30 -7.91 -11.58 -6.16
N TYR A 31 -7.14 -12.40 -6.87
CA TYR A 31 -6.03 -13.10 -6.27
C TYR A 31 -4.90 -12.12 -5.90
N LEU A 32 -4.55 -11.20 -6.80
CA LEU A 32 -3.54 -10.19 -6.53
C LEU A 32 -3.89 -9.35 -5.29
N ALA A 33 -5.14 -8.93 -5.15
CA ALA A 33 -5.61 -8.20 -3.97
C ALA A 33 -5.43 -9.00 -2.67
N ARG A 34 -5.74 -10.32 -2.70
CA ARG A 34 -5.51 -11.21 -1.56
C ARG A 34 -4.03 -11.41 -1.26
N ALA A 35 -3.19 -11.59 -2.29
CA ALA A 35 -1.74 -11.70 -2.14
C ALA A 35 -1.13 -10.43 -1.54
N ASN A 36 -1.61 -9.26 -1.96
CA ASN A 36 -1.21 -7.96 -1.42
C ASN A 36 -1.57 -7.82 0.08
N ARG A 37 -2.77 -8.25 0.47
CA ARG A 37 -3.17 -8.30 1.91
C ARG A 37 -2.34 -9.30 2.72
N ALA A 38 -2.03 -10.47 2.15
CA ALA A 38 -1.15 -11.44 2.80
C ALA A 38 0.26 -10.89 2.98
N PHE A 39 0.82 -10.22 1.97
CA PHE A 39 2.09 -9.51 2.07
C PHE A 39 2.07 -8.45 3.18
N LEU A 40 1.06 -7.57 3.19
CA LEU A 40 0.94 -6.51 4.20
C LEU A 40 0.97 -7.10 5.62
N ARG A 41 0.25 -8.20 5.86
CA ARG A 41 0.25 -8.89 7.15
C ARG A 41 1.64 -9.36 7.56
N ARG A 42 2.38 -10.00 6.65
CA ARG A 42 3.74 -10.48 6.94
C ARG A 42 4.71 -9.32 7.16
N ALA A 43 4.59 -8.25 6.37
CA ALA A 43 5.41 -7.05 6.53
C ALA A 43 5.16 -6.34 7.87
N LEU A 44 3.90 -6.18 8.29
CA LEU A 44 3.56 -5.59 9.59
C LEU A 44 4.05 -6.45 10.76
N ARG A 45 3.88 -7.78 10.70
CA ARG A 45 4.43 -8.70 11.72
C ARG A 45 5.94 -8.56 11.85
N PHE A 46 6.64 -8.38 10.72
CA PHE A 46 8.07 -8.12 10.72
C PHE A 46 8.40 -6.76 11.38
N LEU A 47 7.73 -5.67 11.01
CA LEU A 47 7.93 -4.35 11.64
C LEU A 47 7.67 -4.38 13.16
N ILE A 48 6.61 -5.07 13.61
CA ILE A 48 6.31 -5.29 15.02
C ILE A 48 7.46 -6.02 15.71
N SER A 49 8.02 -7.06 15.08
CA SER A 49 9.18 -7.79 15.63
C SER A 49 10.47 -6.95 15.68
N GLU A 50 10.58 -5.92 14.84
CA GLU A 50 11.66 -4.93 14.86
C GLU A 50 11.40 -3.79 15.88
N GLY A 51 10.29 -3.83 16.61
CA GLY A 51 9.95 -2.88 17.68
C GLY A 51 9.24 -1.61 17.22
N ILE A 52 8.64 -1.60 16.02
CA ILE A 52 7.87 -0.46 15.53
C ILE A 52 6.48 -0.43 16.19
N ASP A 53 6.16 0.70 16.82
CA ASP A 53 4.88 0.95 17.49
C ASP A 53 4.15 2.20 16.97
N GLN A 54 4.65 2.83 15.90
CA GLN A 54 4.03 3.98 15.24
C GLN A 54 3.93 3.76 13.73
N TYR A 55 2.78 4.07 13.13
CA TYR A 55 2.48 3.76 11.73
C TYR A 55 1.79 4.92 11.01
N ILE A 56 2.21 5.19 9.79
CA ILE A 56 1.52 6.09 8.85
C ILE A 56 1.14 5.26 7.62
N ASP A 57 -0.16 5.13 7.34
CA ASP A 57 -0.70 4.39 6.20
C ASP A 57 -1.19 5.34 5.12
N LEU A 58 -0.43 5.42 4.03
CA LEU A 58 -0.70 6.29 2.88
C LEU A 58 -1.62 5.59 1.88
N GLY A 59 -2.77 6.18 1.61
CA GLY A 59 -3.80 5.56 0.76
C GLY A 59 -4.40 4.33 1.42
N THR A 60 -4.85 4.48 2.67
CA THR A 60 -5.37 3.37 3.49
C THR A 60 -6.50 2.60 2.79
N GLY A 61 -7.26 3.30 1.93
CA GLY A 61 -8.40 2.74 1.21
C GLY A 61 -9.56 2.37 2.13
N ILE A 62 -10.64 1.86 1.55
CA ILE A 62 -11.80 1.42 2.34
C ILE A 62 -11.36 0.31 3.30
N PRO A 63 -11.66 0.44 4.61
CA PRO A 63 -11.33 -0.59 5.59
C PRO A 63 -11.91 -1.95 5.21
N THR A 64 -11.06 -2.99 5.20
CA THR A 64 -11.43 -4.39 4.90
C THR A 64 -10.96 -5.33 6.02
N GLN A 65 -11.15 -6.64 5.94
CA GLN A 65 -10.54 -7.54 6.94
C GLN A 65 -9.01 -7.54 6.82
N GLY A 66 -8.31 -7.46 7.95
CA GLY A 66 -6.85 -7.48 8.02
C GLY A 66 -6.21 -6.13 7.70
N ASN A 67 -6.82 -5.02 8.14
CA ASN A 67 -6.22 -3.68 8.02
C ASN A 67 -5.01 -3.52 8.95
N VAL A 68 -4.22 -2.48 8.71
CA VAL A 68 -3.04 -2.15 9.52
C VAL A 68 -3.39 -2.09 11.00
N ASN A 69 -4.49 -1.44 11.37
CA ASN A 69 -4.86 -1.26 12.77
C ASN A 69 -5.26 -2.55 13.45
N GLU A 70 -5.93 -3.48 12.76
CA GLU A 70 -6.32 -4.76 13.35
C GLU A 70 -5.08 -5.59 13.69
N ILE A 71 -4.11 -5.64 12.77
CA ILE A 71 -2.89 -6.43 12.94
C ILE A 71 -1.97 -5.80 14.00
N VAL A 72 -1.83 -4.47 13.96
CA VAL A 72 -0.94 -3.76 14.88
C VAL A 72 -1.52 -3.72 16.30
N LEU A 73 -2.80 -3.37 16.47
CA LEU A 73 -3.41 -3.22 17.79
C LEU A 73 -3.63 -4.56 18.51
N ASP A 74 -3.72 -5.67 17.78
CA ASP A 74 -3.74 -7.01 18.38
C ASP A 74 -2.43 -7.33 19.09
N ALA A 75 -1.29 -6.88 18.53
CA ALA A 75 0.03 -7.09 19.11
C ALA A 75 0.46 -5.98 20.08
N ILE A 76 0.11 -4.73 19.76
CA ILE A 76 0.54 -3.51 20.47
C ILE A 76 -0.70 -2.62 20.67
N PRO A 77 -1.46 -2.81 21.78
CA PRO A 77 -2.72 -2.09 22.00
C PRO A 77 -2.60 -0.56 22.03
N ASP A 78 -1.43 -0.04 22.40
CA ASP A 78 -1.14 1.40 22.54
C ASP A 78 -0.38 1.97 21.33
N ALA A 79 -0.32 1.26 20.20
CA ALA A 79 0.38 1.73 19.01
C ALA A 79 -0.25 3.02 18.43
N GLY A 80 0.60 3.94 18.01
CA GLY A 80 0.19 5.16 17.30
C GLY A 80 -0.06 4.84 15.82
N ILE A 81 -1.28 5.04 15.33
CA ILE A 81 -1.61 4.75 13.93
C ILE A 81 -2.32 5.96 13.32
N MET A 82 -1.82 6.38 12.17
CA MET A 82 -2.40 7.42 11.34
C MET A 82 -2.73 6.87 9.95
N TYR A 83 -3.98 7.03 9.55
CA TYR A 83 -4.50 6.76 8.22
C TYR A 83 -4.59 8.04 7.41
N VAL A 84 -4.15 7.97 6.16
CA VAL A 84 -4.18 9.05 5.18
C VAL A 84 -4.90 8.56 3.94
N ASP A 85 -5.90 9.29 3.48
CA ASP A 85 -6.53 9.05 2.19
C ASP A 85 -7.02 10.36 1.58
N ILE A 86 -7.08 10.42 0.25
CA ILE A 86 -7.63 11.59 -0.45
C ILE A 86 -9.16 11.55 -0.49
N ASP A 87 -9.74 10.34 -0.43
CA ASP A 87 -11.18 10.13 -0.53
C ASP A 87 -11.89 10.44 0.81
N PRO A 88 -12.77 11.44 0.86
CA PRO A 88 -13.52 11.76 2.08
C PRO A 88 -14.43 10.61 2.56
N VAL A 89 -14.90 9.74 1.66
CA VAL A 89 -15.72 8.58 2.00
C VAL A 89 -14.89 7.53 2.74
N VAL A 90 -13.69 7.24 2.26
CA VAL A 90 -12.72 6.37 2.95
C VAL A 90 -12.47 6.91 4.36
N CYS A 91 -12.17 8.20 4.47
CA CYS A 91 -11.89 8.83 5.75
C CYS A 91 -13.08 8.77 6.72
N ALA A 92 -14.30 9.01 6.23
CA ALA A 92 -15.51 8.93 7.05
C ALA A 92 -15.76 7.50 7.55
N HIS A 93 -15.59 6.49 6.69
CA HIS A 93 -15.77 5.09 7.05
C HIS A 93 -14.71 4.61 8.04
N ALA A 94 -13.43 4.96 7.81
CA ALA A 94 -12.33 4.64 8.71
C ALA A 94 -12.59 5.18 10.12
N ARG A 95 -12.97 6.46 10.26
CA ARG A 95 -13.31 7.06 11.57
C ARG A 95 -14.44 6.31 12.28
N ALA A 96 -15.47 5.92 11.54
CA ALA A 96 -16.60 5.20 12.11
C ALA A 96 -16.20 3.80 12.63
N LEU A 97 -15.28 3.12 11.94
CA LEU A 97 -14.83 1.78 12.31
C LEU A 97 -13.78 1.80 13.44
N THR A 98 -12.83 2.72 13.39
CA THR A 98 -11.68 2.72 14.30
C THR A 98 -11.95 3.48 15.59
N GLY A 99 -12.86 4.47 15.56
CA GLY A 99 -13.02 5.45 16.63
C GLY A 99 -11.69 6.19 16.87
N ASP A 100 -11.43 6.57 18.12
CA ASP A 100 -10.25 7.35 18.50
C ASP A 100 -8.93 6.54 18.52
N ARG A 101 -8.99 5.22 18.27
CA ARG A 101 -7.81 4.33 18.26
C ARG A 101 -6.90 4.55 17.06
N VAL A 102 -7.41 5.17 16.00
CA VAL A 102 -6.65 5.47 14.77
C VAL A 102 -6.99 6.89 14.35
N GLN A 103 -5.96 7.67 14.07
CA GLN A 103 -6.11 9.04 13.57
C GLN A 103 -6.34 8.98 12.07
N VAL A 104 -7.36 9.67 11.57
CA VAL A 104 -7.71 9.61 10.15
C VAL A 104 -7.68 11.01 9.56
N HIS A 105 -6.79 11.22 8.59
CA HIS A 105 -6.59 12.50 7.93
C HIS A 105 -6.91 12.39 6.45
N GLN A 106 -7.77 13.30 5.98
CA GLN A 106 -8.04 13.45 4.57
C GLN A 106 -6.95 14.34 3.97
N ALA A 107 -6.06 13.77 3.16
CA ALA A 107 -4.97 14.49 2.53
C ALA A 107 -4.49 13.77 1.26
N ASP A 108 -3.89 14.54 0.36
CA ASP A 108 -3.18 13.98 -0.79
C ASP A 108 -1.78 13.56 -0.36
N LEU A 109 -1.42 12.30 -0.59
CA LEU A 109 -0.07 11.80 -0.26
C LEU A 109 1.03 12.53 -1.03
N ARG A 110 0.69 13.19 -2.15
CA ARG A 110 1.60 14.00 -2.98
C ARG A 110 1.95 15.34 -2.33
N ASP A 111 1.34 15.67 -1.19
CA ASP A 111 1.73 16.78 -0.31
C ASP A 111 2.31 16.23 1.01
N PRO A 112 3.59 15.78 1.03
CA PRO A 112 4.21 15.25 2.22
C PRO A 112 4.23 16.24 3.38
N ASP A 113 4.36 17.54 3.11
CA ASP A 113 4.42 18.56 4.15
C ASP A 113 3.11 18.61 4.93
N ALA A 114 1.97 18.61 4.24
CA ALA A 114 0.66 18.57 4.89
C ALA A 114 0.43 17.28 5.69
N VAL A 115 0.77 16.12 5.10
CA VAL A 115 0.63 14.81 5.76
C VAL A 115 1.51 14.72 7.01
N LEU A 116 2.78 15.11 6.91
CA LEU A 116 3.73 15.05 8.01
C LEU A 116 3.45 16.10 9.09
N ALA A 117 2.88 17.25 8.74
CA ALA A 117 2.43 18.23 9.72
C ALA A 117 1.26 17.68 10.56
N ALA A 118 0.33 16.94 9.95
CA ALA A 118 -0.73 16.25 10.65
C ALA A 118 -0.20 15.09 11.52
N ALA A 119 0.74 14.28 10.98
CA ALA A 119 1.35 13.18 11.72
C ALA A 119 2.03 13.65 13.02
N ARG A 120 2.73 14.79 13.01
CA ARG A 120 3.36 15.36 14.20
C ARG A 120 2.40 15.78 15.31
N GLN A 121 1.10 15.86 15.05
CA GLN A 121 0.12 16.17 16.09
C GLN A 121 -0.21 14.95 16.96
N THR A 122 0.09 13.74 16.47
CA THR A 122 -0.38 12.48 17.07
C THR A 122 0.70 11.42 17.20
N LEU A 123 1.79 11.53 16.44
CA LEU A 123 2.95 10.64 16.45
C LEU A 123 4.23 11.43 16.78
N ASP A 124 5.17 10.74 17.43
CA ASP A 124 6.52 11.21 17.67
C ASP A 124 7.43 10.78 16.52
N LEU A 125 7.66 11.68 15.56
CA LEU A 125 8.49 11.40 14.37
C LEU A 125 10.00 11.42 14.65
N ASP A 126 10.42 11.77 15.88
CA ASP A 126 11.83 11.61 16.31
C ASP A 126 12.12 10.15 16.73
N ARG A 127 11.07 9.32 16.84
CA ARG A 127 11.15 7.87 17.03
C ARG A 127 10.87 7.12 15.73
N PRO A 128 11.31 5.85 15.60
CA PRO A 128 11.04 5.02 14.43
C PRO A 128 9.55 4.88 14.09
N VAL A 129 9.22 4.97 12.81
CA VAL A 129 7.85 4.85 12.26
C VAL A 129 7.83 3.82 11.13
N GLY A 130 6.75 3.05 11.04
CA GLY A 130 6.40 2.24 9.88
C GLY A 130 5.57 3.04 8.88
N LEU A 131 6.18 3.48 7.78
CA LEU A 131 5.49 4.12 6.67
C LEU A 131 4.96 3.03 5.72
N ILE A 132 3.65 3.00 5.51
CA ILE A 132 2.98 2.01 4.67
C ILE A 132 2.48 2.72 3.40
N ALA A 133 2.91 2.23 2.24
CA ALA A 133 2.53 2.73 0.92
C ALA A 133 2.13 1.53 0.03
N VAL A 134 1.12 0.80 0.48
CA VAL A 134 0.69 -0.46 -0.12
C VAL A 134 -0.42 -0.21 -1.14
N ALA A 135 -0.18 -0.62 -2.39
CA ALA A 135 -1.11 -0.46 -3.51
C ALA A 135 -1.58 0.99 -3.76
N VAL A 136 -0.69 1.97 -3.58
CA VAL A 136 -1.02 3.40 -3.80
C VAL A 136 -0.08 4.11 -4.78
N MET A 137 1.22 3.81 -4.79
CA MET A 137 2.21 4.58 -5.56
C MET A 137 2.11 4.40 -7.08
N HIS A 138 1.38 3.39 -7.57
CA HIS A 138 1.10 3.24 -8.99
C HIS A 138 0.12 4.30 -9.53
N PHE A 139 -0.58 5.03 -8.66
CA PHE A 139 -1.40 6.19 -9.05
C PHE A 139 -0.59 7.49 -9.21
N VAL A 140 0.67 7.51 -8.77
CA VAL A 140 1.62 8.58 -9.09
C VAL A 140 2.36 8.19 -10.36
N THR A 141 1.88 8.69 -11.50
CA THR A 141 2.31 8.21 -12.82
C THR A 141 3.64 8.79 -13.29
N ASP A 142 4.05 9.94 -12.76
CA ASP A 142 5.35 10.54 -13.05
C ASP A 142 6.42 9.98 -12.10
N ASP A 143 7.50 9.44 -12.66
CA ASP A 143 8.56 8.79 -11.88
C ASP A 143 9.41 9.78 -11.08
N GLN A 144 9.59 11.01 -11.59
CA GLN A 144 10.33 12.04 -10.88
C GLN A 144 9.54 12.52 -9.66
N GLU A 145 8.23 12.73 -9.83
CA GLU A 145 7.30 13.06 -8.77
C GLU A 145 7.24 11.94 -7.73
N ALA A 146 7.08 10.68 -8.14
CA ALA A 146 7.06 9.54 -7.23
C ALA A 146 8.35 9.44 -6.41
N GLY A 147 9.52 9.58 -7.05
CA GLY A 147 10.81 9.61 -6.35
C GLY A 147 10.93 10.79 -5.37
N ALA A 148 10.47 11.98 -5.75
CA ALA A 148 10.50 13.17 -4.89
C ALA A 148 9.59 13.01 -3.65
N ILE A 149 8.38 12.48 -3.82
CA ILE A 149 7.45 12.16 -2.73
C ILE A 149 8.10 11.18 -1.76
N MET A 150 8.63 10.06 -2.26
CA MET A 150 9.29 9.06 -1.42
C MET A 150 10.51 9.63 -0.69
N ALA A 151 11.28 10.51 -1.34
CA ALA A 151 12.42 11.17 -0.73
C ALA A 151 12.01 12.14 0.39
N ALA A 152 10.92 12.88 0.23
CA ALA A 152 10.40 13.80 1.23
C ALA A 152 9.89 13.05 2.47
N TYR A 153 9.07 12.01 2.29
CA TYR A 153 8.67 11.14 3.40
C TYR A 153 9.87 10.51 4.06
N ARG A 154 10.78 9.90 3.27
CA ARG A 154 12.01 9.30 3.79
C ARG A 154 12.71 10.27 4.69
N ALA A 155 12.98 11.51 4.26
CA ALA A 155 13.74 12.54 4.97
C ALA A 155 13.14 12.97 6.33
N ALA A 156 11.83 12.78 6.54
CA ALA A 156 11.16 13.12 7.79
C ALA A 156 11.19 12.01 8.86
N LEU A 157 11.48 10.76 8.49
CA LEU A 157 11.44 9.60 9.39
C LEU A 157 12.70 9.44 10.28
N ALA A 158 12.60 9.08 11.56
CA ALA A 158 13.80 8.80 12.35
C ALA A 158 14.62 7.60 11.80
N PRO A 159 15.96 7.54 12.01
CA PRO A 159 16.74 6.33 11.74
C PRO A 159 16.14 5.10 12.43
N GLY A 160 16.12 3.95 11.75
CA GLY A 160 15.42 2.76 12.23
C GLY A 160 13.94 2.68 11.84
N SER A 161 13.39 3.71 11.19
CA SER A 161 12.07 3.65 10.55
C SER A 161 12.06 2.68 9.37
N PHE A 162 10.86 2.26 8.97
CA PHE A 162 10.68 1.35 7.84
C PHE A 162 9.70 1.90 6.81
N LEU A 163 9.92 1.54 5.56
CA LEU A 163 8.99 1.69 4.45
C LEU A 163 8.48 0.29 4.05
N VAL A 164 7.17 0.12 3.97
CA VAL A 164 6.52 -1.05 3.36
C VAL A 164 5.81 -0.57 2.10
N LEU A 165 6.14 -1.12 0.94
CA LEU A 165 5.57 -0.68 -0.33
C LEU A 165 5.22 -1.88 -1.21
N THR A 166 4.08 -1.78 -1.88
CA THR A 166 3.71 -2.70 -2.96
C THR A 166 3.30 -1.94 -4.20
N HIS A 167 3.50 -2.57 -5.36
CA HIS A 167 3.29 -1.93 -6.64
C HIS A 167 2.87 -2.94 -7.71
N GLY A 168 1.98 -2.52 -8.60
CA GLY A 168 1.64 -3.31 -9.79
C GLY A 168 2.81 -3.34 -10.77
N THR A 169 3.05 -4.48 -11.39
CA THR A 169 4.08 -4.62 -12.42
C THR A 169 3.50 -5.26 -13.66
N ASP A 170 4.06 -4.93 -14.81
CA ASP A 170 3.77 -5.60 -16.07
C ASP A 170 4.85 -6.61 -16.46
N GLU A 171 5.98 -6.72 -15.74
CA GLU A 171 7.13 -7.53 -16.21
C GLU A 171 6.79 -9.00 -16.50
N SER A 172 5.88 -9.57 -15.72
CA SER A 172 5.41 -10.95 -15.88
C SER A 172 4.20 -11.11 -16.83
N LEU A 173 3.61 -10.02 -17.32
CA LEU A 173 2.48 -10.07 -18.25
C LEU A 173 2.94 -10.46 -19.67
N ASP A 174 2.16 -11.31 -20.33
CA ASP A 174 2.32 -11.52 -21.78
C ASP A 174 1.93 -10.25 -22.56
N ARG A 175 2.38 -10.17 -23.82
CA ARG A 175 2.21 -8.99 -24.66
C ARG A 175 0.73 -8.61 -24.85
N ASP A 176 -0.12 -9.59 -25.09
CA ASP A 176 -1.53 -9.36 -25.39
C ASP A 176 -2.28 -8.82 -24.17
N THR A 177 -1.94 -9.31 -22.97
CA THR A 177 -2.47 -8.82 -21.69
C THR A 177 -1.97 -7.42 -21.39
N LYS A 178 -0.67 -7.11 -21.64
CA LYS A 178 -0.11 -5.76 -21.49
C LYS A 178 -0.88 -4.73 -22.32
N GLU A 179 -1.04 -5.00 -23.61
CA GLU A 179 -1.71 -4.09 -24.55
C GLU A 179 -3.20 -3.90 -24.17
N GLY A 180 -3.87 -4.95 -23.68
CA GLY A 180 -5.26 -4.89 -23.20
C GLY A 180 -5.43 -4.15 -21.86
N SER A 181 -4.54 -4.39 -20.89
CA SER A 181 -4.66 -3.82 -19.53
C SER A 181 -4.31 -2.34 -19.47
N VAL A 182 -3.31 -1.90 -20.25
CA VAL A 182 -2.95 -0.47 -20.37
C VAL A 182 -4.16 0.33 -20.87
N GLY A 183 -4.87 -0.20 -21.87
CA GLY A 183 -6.03 0.46 -22.46
C GLY A 183 -7.26 0.62 -21.54
N VAL A 184 -7.36 -0.10 -20.42
CA VAL A 184 -8.47 0.08 -19.45
C VAL A 184 -8.13 1.01 -18.31
N TYR A 185 -6.90 0.99 -17.80
CA TYR A 185 -6.49 1.98 -16.82
C TYR A 185 -6.31 3.37 -17.43
N GLU A 186 -5.84 3.47 -18.69
CA GLU A 186 -5.79 4.75 -19.44
C GLU A 186 -7.19 5.34 -19.70
N LYS A 187 -8.22 4.50 -19.81
CA LYS A 187 -9.62 4.92 -19.98
C LYS A 187 -10.36 5.10 -18.66
N SER A 188 -9.76 4.69 -17.54
CA SER A 188 -10.33 4.87 -16.21
C SER A 188 -10.08 6.31 -15.72
N THR A 189 -10.85 6.73 -14.73
CA THR A 189 -10.68 8.04 -14.07
C THR A 189 -9.41 8.17 -13.24
N SER A 190 -8.60 7.11 -13.11
CA SER A 190 -7.38 7.09 -12.31
C SER A 190 -6.29 6.29 -13.04
N PRO A 191 -5.49 6.96 -13.89
CA PRO A 191 -4.44 6.28 -14.63
C PRO A 191 -3.44 5.65 -13.67
N VAL A 192 -2.93 4.47 -14.04
CA VAL A 192 -1.88 3.78 -13.29
C VAL A 192 -0.63 3.69 -14.15
N HIS A 193 0.52 3.86 -13.52
CA HIS A 193 1.80 3.52 -14.13
C HIS A 193 2.28 2.21 -13.52
N LEU A 194 2.36 1.16 -14.33
CA LEU A 194 2.96 -0.11 -13.92
C LEU A 194 4.47 -0.02 -14.06
N ARG A 195 5.19 -0.44 -13.02
CA ARG A 195 6.64 -0.31 -12.94
C ARG A 195 7.31 -1.67 -12.95
N SER A 196 8.47 -1.74 -13.58
CA SER A 196 9.41 -2.85 -13.46
C SER A 196 9.93 -3.03 -12.04
N THR A 197 10.49 -4.20 -11.74
CA THR A 197 11.17 -4.48 -10.46
C THR A 197 12.27 -3.46 -10.18
N ALA A 198 13.03 -3.09 -11.21
CA ALA A 198 14.09 -2.08 -11.08
C ALA A 198 13.52 -0.68 -10.78
N GLU A 199 12.38 -0.31 -11.37
CA GLU A 199 11.69 0.96 -11.09
C GLU A 199 11.11 1.00 -9.68
N VAL A 200 10.45 -0.09 -9.25
CA VAL A 200 9.94 -0.20 -7.87
C VAL A 200 11.08 -0.14 -6.86
N ALA A 201 12.21 -0.79 -7.12
CA ALA A 201 13.40 -0.71 -6.27
C ALA A 201 13.93 0.72 -6.13
N ARG A 202 13.80 1.57 -7.16
CA ARG A 202 14.19 3.00 -7.08
C ARG A 202 13.31 3.81 -6.11
N LEU A 203 12.05 3.41 -5.88
CA LEU A 203 11.20 4.05 -4.86
C LEU A 203 11.72 3.83 -3.43
N PHE A 204 12.59 2.83 -3.22
CA PHE A 204 13.29 2.59 -1.96
C PHE A 204 14.66 3.28 -1.89
N GLU A 205 15.03 4.15 -2.84
CA GLU A 205 16.33 4.83 -2.80
C GLU A 205 16.53 5.55 -1.44
N GLY A 206 17.72 5.39 -0.87
CA GLY A 206 18.04 5.90 0.47
C GLY A 206 17.53 5.06 1.64
N PHE A 207 16.81 3.96 1.39
CA PHE A 207 16.56 2.89 2.36
C PHE A 207 17.49 1.70 2.10
N THR A 208 17.81 0.95 3.15
CA THR A 208 18.41 -0.38 3.02
C THR A 208 17.31 -1.41 2.85
N LEU A 209 17.23 -2.03 1.67
CA LEU A 209 16.24 -3.08 1.41
C LEU A 209 16.44 -4.27 2.36
N VAL A 210 15.34 -4.71 2.96
CA VAL A 210 15.30 -5.91 3.78
C VAL A 210 15.18 -7.12 2.85
N GLU A 211 16.07 -8.10 3.03
CA GLU A 211 16.05 -9.34 2.25
C GLU A 211 14.66 -10.01 2.27
N PRO A 212 14.13 -10.46 1.10
CA PRO A 212 14.84 -10.65 -0.18
C PRO A 212 14.84 -9.43 -1.13
N GLY A 213 14.56 -8.22 -0.64
CA GLY A 213 14.44 -7.02 -1.46
C GLY A 213 13.05 -6.84 -2.06
N VAL A 214 12.98 -6.35 -3.30
CA VAL A 214 11.73 -6.21 -4.06
C VAL A 214 11.51 -7.48 -4.87
N VAL A 215 10.46 -8.23 -4.52
CA VAL A 215 10.11 -9.52 -5.13
C VAL A 215 8.60 -9.63 -5.29
N ASP A 216 8.13 -10.71 -5.93
CA ASP A 216 6.70 -11.03 -5.95
C ASP A 216 6.11 -11.07 -4.54
N LEU A 217 4.86 -10.61 -4.41
CA LEU A 217 4.17 -10.51 -3.12
C LEU A 217 4.17 -11.82 -2.32
N ALA A 218 4.07 -12.98 -2.98
CA ALA A 218 4.10 -14.29 -2.32
C ALA A 218 5.52 -14.77 -1.98
N ALA A 219 6.56 -14.23 -2.63
CA ALA A 219 7.95 -14.60 -2.42
C ALA A 219 8.59 -13.83 -1.25
N TRP A 220 8.02 -12.69 -0.85
CA TRP A 220 8.55 -11.92 0.28
C TRP A 220 8.23 -12.62 1.61
N ARG A 221 9.27 -13.23 2.22
CA ARG A 221 9.25 -13.91 3.52
C ARG A 221 7.99 -14.77 3.73
N PRO A 222 7.79 -15.81 2.91
CA PRO A 222 6.59 -16.63 2.96
C PRO A 222 6.43 -17.32 4.32
N ASP A 223 5.19 -17.51 4.74
CA ASP A 223 4.79 -18.28 5.91
C ASP A 223 3.86 -19.46 5.53
N ALA A 224 3.39 -20.21 6.52
CA ALA A 224 2.54 -21.38 6.29
C ALA A 224 1.19 -21.06 5.61
N GLU A 225 0.74 -19.80 5.63
CA GLU A 225 -0.48 -19.34 4.97
C GLU A 225 -0.22 -18.81 3.55
N THR A 226 1.05 -18.73 3.15
CA THR A 226 1.44 -18.15 1.86
C THR A 226 1.26 -19.15 0.74
N HIS A 227 0.32 -18.86 -0.15
CA HIS A 227 0.05 -19.67 -1.34
C HIS A 227 0.74 -19.02 -2.54
N GLN A 228 1.77 -19.67 -3.07
CA GLN A 228 2.32 -19.34 -4.38
C GLN A 228 1.30 -19.76 -5.45
N LEU A 229 0.93 -18.83 -6.32
CA LEU A 229 0.25 -19.15 -7.56
C LEU A 229 1.14 -18.71 -8.73
N ASP A 230 0.97 -19.38 -9.86
CA ASP A 230 1.60 -18.98 -11.11
C ASP A 230 0.87 -17.75 -11.69
N GLY A 231 1.62 -16.78 -12.23
CA GLY A 231 1.06 -15.62 -12.95
C GLY A 231 0.57 -14.48 -12.05
N VAL A 232 1.35 -14.10 -11.04
CA VAL A 232 0.99 -13.05 -10.07
C VAL A 232 1.69 -11.73 -10.39
N TYR A 233 0.92 -10.65 -10.48
CA TYR A 233 1.35 -9.37 -11.05
C TYR A 233 1.52 -8.27 -10.00
N GLY A 234 2.30 -8.53 -8.95
CA GLY A 234 2.56 -7.52 -7.92
C GLY A 234 3.88 -7.73 -7.21
N LEU A 235 4.58 -6.62 -7.00
CA LEU A 235 5.84 -6.56 -6.30
C LEU A 235 5.62 -6.01 -4.90
N GLY A 236 6.38 -6.51 -3.94
CA GLY A 236 6.42 -6.02 -2.57
C GLY A 236 7.85 -5.95 -2.04
N GLY A 237 8.11 -4.94 -1.21
CA GLY A 237 9.39 -4.78 -0.55
C GLY A 237 9.25 -4.06 0.79
N VAL A 238 10.28 -4.23 1.62
CA VAL A 238 10.44 -3.49 2.88
C VAL A 238 11.83 -2.87 2.90
N GLY A 239 11.93 -1.59 3.25
CA GLY A 239 13.18 -0.86 3.37
C GLY A 239 13.36 -0.28 4.77
N ARG A 240 14.57 -0.33 5.32
CA ARG A 240 14.94 0.28 6.60
C ARG A 240 15.68 1.59 6.37
N ARG A 241 15.30 2.66 7.06
CA ARG A 241 16.01 3.95 7.04
C ARG A 241 17.21 3.93 7.99
#